data_AF-A0A419L3L9-F1
#
_entry.id   AF-A0A419L3L9-F1
#
_cell.length_a   1.000
_cell.length_b   1.000
_cell.length_c   1.000
_cell.angle_alpha   90.00
_cell.angle_beta   90.00
_cell.angle_gamma   90.00
#
_symmetry.space_group_name_H-M   'P 1'
#
loop_
_entity.id
_entity.type
_entity.pdbx_description
1 polymer ?
#
loop_
_entity_poly.entity_id
_entity_poly.type
_entity_poly.pdbx_seq_one_letter_code
_entity_poly.pdbx_strand_id
1 'polypeptide(L)' 'MPRKGFKSITVREEVYNYFWDLWQRNKEEYRKQGITSFSGFVTKLLYEMIEKEKKRLEAD' A
#
# COMPACT_ATOMS: atom_id res chain seq x y z
N MET A 1 -4.18 -18.82 -1.52
CA MET A 1 -2.87 -18.61 -2.20
C MET A 1 -3.04 -17.61 -3.33
N PRO A 2 -2.17 -16.60 -3.47
CA PRO A 2 -2.24 -15.66 -4.59
C PRO A 2 -2.08 -16.38 -5.94
N ARG A 3 -2.59 -15.78 -7.02
CA ARG A 3 -2.46 -16.33 -8.37
C ARG A 3 -0.99 -16.49 -8.75
N LYS A 4 -0.66 -17.44 -9.64
CA LYS A 4 0.70 -17.61 -10.17
C LYS A 4 1.23 -16.26 -10.69
N GLY A 5 2.44 -15.89 -10.27
CA GLY A 5 3.07 -14.59 -10.57
C GLY A 5 2.85 -13.51 -9.51
N PHE A 6 1.92 -13.70 -8.57
CA PHE A 6 1.69 -12.78 -7.47
C PHE A 6 2.31 -13.30 -6.17
N LYS A 7 2.83 -12.38 -5.36
CA LYS A 7 3.39 -12.67 -4.03
C LYS A 7 2.46 -12.08 -2.96
N SER A 8 2.41 -12.74 -1.81
CA SER A 8 1.76 -12.23 -0.59
C SER A 8 2.83 -11.83 0.41
N ILE A 9 2.54 -10.80 1.20
CA ILE A 9 3.35 -10.42 2.36
C ILE A 9 2.54 -10.71 3.63
N THR A 10 3.24 -11.17 4.67
CA THR A 10 2.65 -11.28 6.01
C THR A 10 3.07 -10.07 6.83
N VAL A 11 2.11 -9.43 7.48
CA VAL A 11 2.34 -8.27 8.35
C VAL A 11 1.75 -8.54 9.73
N ARG A 12 2.23 -7.82 10.74
CA ARG A 12 1.61 -7.83 12.07
C ARG A 12 0.20 -7.25 11.98
N GLU A 13 -0.71 -7.74 12.82
CA GLU A 13 -2.10 -7.30 12.85
C GLU A 13 -2.23 -5.80 13.12
N GLU A 14 -1.42 -5.27 14.05
CA GLU A 14 -1.38 -3.83 14.37
C GLU A 14 -1.07 -2.95 13.15
N VAL A 15 -0.22 -3.43 12.24
CA VAL A 15 0.13 -2.73 11.01
C VAL A 15 -1.06 -2.74 10.05
N TYR A 16 -1.72 -3.89 9.90
CA TYR A 16 -2.94 -3.99 9.08
C TYR A 16 -4.03 -3.03 9.58
N ASN A 17 -4.32 -3.08 10.89
CA ASN A 17 -5.38 -2.28 11.51
C ASN A 17 -5.12 -0.78 11.35
N TYR A 18 -3.88 -0.34 11.53
CA TYR A 18 -3.50 1.05 11.32
C TYR A 18 -3.83 1.54 9.90
N PHE A 19 -3.39 0.80 8.87
CA PHE A 19 -3.65 1.18 7.48
C PHE A 19 -5.12 1.05 7.11
N TRP A 20 -5.82 0.06 7.67
CA TRP A 20 -7.26 -0.11 7.47
C TRP A 20 -8.03 1.11 7.99
N ASP A 21 -7.74 1.56 9.21
CA ASP A 21 -8.37 2.74 9.80
C ASP A 21 -8.05 4.00 8.99
N LEU A 22 -6.81 4.17 8.56
CA LEU A 22 -6.40 5.29 7.71
C LEU A 22 -7.15 5.31 6.37
N TRP A 23 -7.32 4.14 5.74
CA TRP A 23 -8.12 3.96 4.54
C TRP A 23 -9.58 4.34 4.76
N GLN A 24 -10.21 3.84 5.84
CA GLN A 24 -11.62 4.14 6.12
C GLN A 24 -11.87 5.63 6.34
N ARG A 25 -10.98 6.32 7.06
CA ARG A 25 -11.09 7.77 7.35
C ARG A 25 -11.02 8.64 6.10
N ASN A 26 -10.27 8.21 5.08
CA ASN A 26 -9.98 9.02 3.88
C ASN A 26 -10.54 8.39 2.60
N LYS A 27 -11.44 7.42 2.73
CA LYS A 27 -11.93 6.56 1.64
C LYS A 27 -12.46 7.34 0.44
N GLU A 28 -13.25 8.39 0.70
CA GLU A 28 -13.82 9.22 -0.38
C GLU A 28 -12.76 10.03 -1.12
N GLU A 29 -11.71 10.48 -0.42
CA GLU A 29 -10.61 11.20 -1.06
C GLU A 29 -9.78 10.26 -1.95
N TYR A 30 -9.48 9.06 -1.46
CA TYR A 30 -8.79 8.06 -2.26
C TYR A 30 -9.62 7.60 -3.48
N ARG A 31 -10.95 7.51 -3.35
CA ARG A 31 -11.85 7.21 -4.48
C ARG A 31 -11.76 8.24 -5.59
N LYS A 32 -11.67 9.54 -5.27
CA LYS A 32 -11.45 10.60 -6.27
C LYS A 32 -10.12 10.43 -7.02
N GLN A 33 -9.13 9.83 -6.38
CA GLN A 33 -7.82 9.51 -6.96
C GLN A 33 -7.82 8.17 -7.73
N GLY A 34 -8.98 7.53 -7.92
CA GLY A 34 -9.12 6.25 -8.60
C GLY A 34 -8.78 5.02 -7.75
N ILE A 35 -8.47 5.21 -6.47
CA ILE A 35 -8.18 4.11 -5.53
C ILE A 35 -9.51 3.67 -4.90
N THR A 36 -10.00 2.51 -5.31
CA THR A 36 -11.35 2.05 -4.95
C THR A 36 -11.37 0.92 -3.91
N SER A 37 -10.20 0.39 -3.54
CA SER A 37 -10.06 -0.72 -2.60
C SER A 37 -8.90 -0.50 -1.63
N PHE A 38 -8.99 -1.17 -0.47
CA PHE A 38 -7.91 -1.16 0.52
C PHE A 38 -6.60 -1.74 -0.03
N SER A 39 -6.68 -2.83 -0.80
CA SER A 39 -5.49 -3.39 -1.46
C SER A 39 -4.88 -2.43 -2.48
N GLY A 40 -5.70 -1.66 -3.21
CA GLY A 40 -5.22 -0.60 -4.09
C GLY A 40 -4.50 0.51 -3.33
N PHE A 41 -5.06 0.92 -2.19
CA PHE A 41 -4.44 1.91 -1.29
C PHE A 41 -3.09 1.45 -0.77
N VAL A 42 -3.00 0.23 -0.23
CA VAL A 42 -1.74 -0.33 0.26
C VAL A 42 -0.72 -0.51 -0.88
N THR A 43 -1.17 -0.92 -2.07
CA THR A 43 -0.32 -1.06 -3.25
C THR A 43 0.30 0.28 -3.65
N LYS A 44 -0.50 1.36 -3.68
CA LYS A 44 -0.04 2.72 -3.99
C LYS A 44 1.02 3.20 -3.00
N LEU A 45 0.78 3.04 -1.69
CA LEU A 45 1.75 3.37 -0.65
C LEU A 45 3.06 2.57 -0.80
N LEU A 46 2.96 1.26 -1.06
CA LEU A 46 4.12 0.41 -1.22
C LEU A 46 4.98 0.84 -2.42
N TYR A 47 4.36 1.17 -3.55
CA TYR A 47 5.08 1.68 -4.72
C TYR A 47 5.83 2.99 -4.42
N GLU A 48 5.17 3.95 -3.77
CA GLU A 48 5.78 5.23 -3.39
C GLU A 48 6.99 5.03 -2.46
N MET A 49 6.86 4.12 -1.49
CA MET A 49 7.96 3.78 -0.57
C MET A 49 9.14 3.12 -1.29
N ILE A 50 8.87 2.16 -2.18
CA ILE A 50 9.90 1.47 -2.96
C ILE A 50 10.62 2.45 -3.88
N GLU A 51 9.90 3.34 -4.56
CA GLU A 51 10.51 4.33 -5.44
C GLU A 51 11.39 5.31 -4.66
N LYS A 52 10.94 5.75 -3.50
CA LYS A 52 11.72 6.61 -2.60
C LYS A 52 13.00 5.91 -2.13
N GLU A 53 12.90 4.64 -1.72
CA GLU A 53 14.03 3.86 -1.25
C GLU A 53 15.03 3.55 -2.37
N LYS A 54 14.54 3.24 -3.56
CA LYS A 54 15.38 3.05 -4.75
C LYS A 54 16.21 4.31 -5.05
N LYS A 55 15.57 5.48 -5.09
CA LYS A 55 16.25 6.77 -5.32
C LYS A 55 17.30 7.06 -4.25
N ARG A 56 17.04 6.68 -2.99
CA ARG A 56 17.99 6.82 -1.89
C ARG A 56 19.24 5.97 -2.12
N LEU A 57 19.06 4.69 -2.47
CA LEU A 57 20.17 3.76 -2.71
C LEU A 57 20.98 4.06 -3.96
N GLU A 58 20.39 4.68 -4.99
CA GLU A 58 21.10 5.10 -6.22
C GLU A 58 21.89 6.40 -6.04
N ALA A 59 21.63 7.15 -4.97
CA ALA A 59 22.32 8.41 -4.64
C ALA A 59 23.52 8.22 -3.69
N ASP A 60 23.66 7.03 -3.10
CA ASP A 60 24.77 6.59 -2.23
C ASP A 60 25.87 5.90 -3.06
#